data_AF-G2ZDL8-F1
#
_entry.id   AF-G2ZDL8-F1
#
_cell.length_a   1.000
_cell.length_b   1.000
_cell.length_c   1.000
_cell.angle_alpha   90.00
_cell.angle_beta   90.00
_cell.angle_gamma   90.00
#
_symmetry.space_group_name_H-M   'P 1'
#
loop_
_entity.id
_entity.type
_entity.pdbx_description
1 polymer ?
#
loop_
_entity_poly.entity_id
_entity_poly.type
_entity_poly.pdbx_seq_one_letter_code
_entity_poly.pdbx_strand_id
1 'polypeptide(L)'
;MSNKLIGISGSLLIALGFTQIYSFLSAIVGYVNAQEDFTFVWNYWMLLIFGLGLFILGVCLIRGRNFYFGSAIFVLCFTIFQGFSVYYYQIRVLRDFEKNQPFEWSGTLLSLIGLVIFLLLLIGPKFISAKTDLDLNQNWKNKWRYASGLFSLFGMGVSVYTAITIFKQLYSTSSEQGYLFTTAFDAYFACFLGLVFLLMAILAWWRVSYLLIGVLFGAAIILLTNYLWVTEWIGFAKTTLGITFGKNEHQVFGMQLLMGSSALIASVFAFIAKK
;
A
#
# COMPACT_ATOMS: atom_id res chain seq x y z
N MET A 1 16.56 4.05 24.55
CA MET A 1 15.35 3.54 23.87
C MET A 1 15.78 2.75 22.65
N SER A 2 15.27 1.54 22.42
CA SER A 2 15.53 0.84 21.15
C SER A 2 14.82 1.59 20.02
N ASN A 3 15.53 2.56 19.43
CA ASN A 3 15.04 3.46 18.38
C ASN A 3 14.51 2.71 17.14
N LYS A 4 14.85 1.42 17.00
CA LYS A 4 14.47 0.58 15.86
C LYS A 4 12.99 0.18 15.85
N LEU A 5 12.45 -0.30 16.98
CA LEU A 5 11.03 -0.67 17.07
C LEU A 5 10.11 0.54 16.89
N ILE A 6 10.54 1.72 17.38
CA ILE A 6 9.84 2.98 17.18
C ILE A 6 9.80 3.36 15.70
N GLY A 7 10.95 3.27 15.04
CA GLY A 7 11.06 3.54 13.60
C GLY A 7 10.21 2.59 12.76
N ILE A 8 10.24 1.28 13.06
CA ILE A 8 9.43 0.28 12.37
C ILE A 8 7.94 0.56 12.56
N SER A 9 7.50 0.80 13.81
CA SER A 9 6.10 1.11 14.09
C SER A 9 5.66 2.36 13.35
N GLY A 10 6.48 3.42 13.35
CA GLY A 10 6.20 4.65 12.61
C GLY A 10 6.13 4.44 11.09
N SER A 11 7.01 3.62 10.52
CA SER A 11 6.95 3.23 9.09
C SER A 11 5.67 2.48 8.76
N LEU A 12 5.21 1.58 9.63
CA LEU A 12 3.97 0.83 9.42
C LEU A 12 2.73 1.74 9.52
N LEU A 13 2.74 2.75 10.40
CA LEU A 13 1.70 3.79 10.40
C LEU A 13 1.70 4.61 9.10
N ILE A 14 2.89 4.98 8.61
CA ILE A 14 3.01 5.65 7.30
C ILE A 14 2.46 4.76 6.19
N ALA A 15 2.73 3.44 6.22
CA ALA A 15 2.22 2.51 5.23
C ALA A 15 0.69 2.51 5.20
N LEU A 16 0.03 2.34 6.35
CA LEU A 16 -1.43 2.41 6.44
C LEU A 16 -1.97 3.77 5.99
N GLY A 17 -1.36 4.86 6.46
CA GLY A 17 -1.78 6.22 6.12
C GLY A 17 -1.65 6.49 4.62
N PHE A 18 -0.54 6.07 4.01
CA PHE A 18 -0.29 6.19 2.58
C PHE A 18 -1.32 5.39 1.75
N THR A 19 -1.67 4.17 2.18
CA THR A 19 -2.73 3.39 1.54
C THR A 19 -4.07 4.11 1.57
N GLN A 20 -4.46 4.69 2.70
CA GLN A 20 -5.72 5.44 2.80
C GLN A 20 -5.73 6.72 1.95
N ILE A 21 -4.62 7.46 1.93
CA ILE A 21 -4.47 8.65 1.08
C ILE A 21 -4.60 8.26 -0.40
N TYR A 22 -3.98 7.15 -0.82
CA TYR A 22 -4.14 6.63 -2.17
C TYR A 22 -5.62 6.31 -2.47
N SER A 23 -6.31 5.56 -1.60
CA SER A 23 -7.72 5.23 -1.78
C SER A 23 -8.61 6.48 -1.86
N PHE A 24 -8.33 7.50 -1.04
CA PHE A 24 -9.03 8.77 -1.08
C PHE A 24 -8.78 9.52 -2.40
N LEU A 25 -7.54 9.60 -2.86
CA LEU A 25 -7.19 10.25 -4.13
C LEU A 25 -7.80 9.50 -5.33
N SER A 26 -7.80 8.17 -5.29
CA SER A 26 -8.48 7.33 -6.29
C SER A 26 -9.99 7.64 -6.34
N ALA A 27 -10.64 7.77 -5.18
CA ALA A 27 -12.04 8.15 -5.09
C ALA A 27 -12.32 9.57 -5.60
N ILE A 28 -11.43 10.54 -5.35
CA ILE A 28 -11.53 11.89 -5.94
C ILE A 28 -11.45 11.84 -7.46
N VAL A 29 -10.47 11.11 -8.01
CA VAL A 29 -10.34 10.99 -9.46
C VAL A 29 -11.57 10.32 -10.06
N GLY A 30 -12.12 9.31 -9.39
CA GLY A 30 -13.41 8.70 -9.75
C GLY A 30 -14.56 9.70 -9.73
N TYR A 31 -14.70 10.49 -8.67
CA TYR A 31 -15.72 11.53 -8.52
C TYR A 31 -15.64 12.57 -9.65
N VAL A 32 -14.43 13.05 -9.97
CA VAL A 32 -14.23 14.12 -10.97
C VAL A 32 -14.48 13.61 -12.40
N ASN A 33 -14.18 12.34 -12.67
CA ASN A 33 -14.32 11.75 -14.01
C ASN A 33 -15.65 11.02 -14.24
N ALA A 34 -16.51 10.91 -13.23
CA ALA A 34 -17.80 10.25 -13.36
C ALA A 34 -18.71 11.04 -14.31
N GLN A 35 -19.32 10.34 -15.27
CA GLN A 35 -20.31 10.92 -16.19
C GLN A 35 -21.73 10.95 -15.60
N GLU A 36 -21.96 10.24 -14.50
CA GLU A 36 -23.23 10.19 -13.76
C GLU A 36 -23.04 10.64 -12.29
N ASP A 37 -24.14 10.71 -11.53
CA ASP A 37 -24.25 11.18 -10.13
C ASP A 37 -23.40 10.37 -9.12
N PHE A 38 -22.07 10.45 -9.22
CA PHE A 38 -21.17 9.89 -8.23
C PHE A 38 -21.22 10.79 -6.98
N THR A 39 -21.88 10.31 -5.93
CA THR A 39 -22.02 11.07 -4.68
C THR A 39 -20.87 10.76 -3.73
N PHE A 40 -20.21 11.81 -3.25
CA PHE A 40 -19.10 11.67 -2.30
C PHE A 40 -19.64 11.42 -0.89
N VAL A 41 -19.60 10.15 -0.46
CA VAL A 41 -20.16 9.71 0.82
C VAL A 41 -19.18 9.94 1.99
N TRP A 42 -19.69 10.06 3.22
CA TRP A 42 -18.93 10.26 4.46
C TRP A 42 -17.73 9.31 4.64
N ASN A 43 -17.84 8.08 4.13
CA ASN A 43 -16.80 7.05 4.23
C ASN A 43 -15.47 7.53 3.59
N TYR A 44 -15.52 8.24 2.46
CA TYR A 44 -14.33 8.76 1.80
C TYR A 44 -13.62 9.83 2.62
N TRP A 45 -14.36 10.70 3.32
CA TRP A 45 -13.77 11.68 4.24
C TRP A 45 -13.02 11.01 5.39
N MET A 46 -13.53 9.88 5.88
CA MET A 46 -12.84 9.10 6.91
C MET A 46 -11.53 8.51 6.39
N LEU A 47 -11.43 8.11 5.12
CA LEU A 47 -10.16 7.68 4.51
C LEU A 47 -9.12 8.81 4.59
N LEU A 48 -9.50 10.06 4.28
CA LEU A 48 -8.59 11.20 4.38
C LEU A 48 -8.14 11.45 5.83
N ILE A 49 -9.10 11.46 6.77
CA ILE A 49 -8.82 11.71 8.19
C ILE A 49 -7.87 10.65 8.75
N PHE A 50 -8.16 9.37 8.54
CA PHE A 50 -7.29 8.29 8.98
C PHE A 50 -5.96 8.29 8.22
N GLY A 51 -5.98 8.58 6.92
CA GLY A 51 -4.79 8.66 6.08
C GLY A 51 -3.79 9.69 6.59
N LEU A 52 -4.24 10.95 6.75
CA LEU A 52 -3.40 12.03 7.27
C LEU A 52 -3.00 11.77 8.72
N GLY A 53 -3.92 11.33 9.57
CA GLY A 53 -3.64 11.06 10.97
C GLY A 53 -2.57 9.99 11.17
N LEU A 54 -2.69 8.85 10.49
CA LEU A 54 -1.71 7.75 10.55
C LEU A 54 -0.35 8.19 9.98
N PHE A 55 -0.36 8.93 8.88
CA PHE A 55 0.88 9.44 8.27
C PHE A 55 1.62 10.40 9.22
N ILE A 56 0.91 11.37 9.80
CA ILE A 56 1.47 12.34 10.75
C ILE A 56 1.98 11.65 12.01
N LEU A 57 1.19 10.73 12.59
CA LEU A 57 1.59 9.97 13.77
C LEU A 57 2.82 9.10 13.49
N GLY A 58 2.90 8.48 12.31
CA GLY A 58 4.06 7.71 11.87
C GLY A 58 5.32 8.56 11.77
N VAL A 59 5.24 9.75 11.17
CA VAL A 59 6.36 10.71 11.12
C VAL A 59 6.77 11.16 12.54
N CYS A 60 5.80 11.44 13.41
CA CYS A 60 6.05 11.81 14.80
C CYS A 60 6.79 10.72 15.59
N LEU A 61 6.39 9.45 15.42
CA LEU A 61 7.07 8.30 16.04
C LEU A 61 8.51 8.16 15.50
N ILE A 62 8.72 8.26 14.19
CA ILE A 62 10.06 8.19 13.59
C ILE A 62 10.98 9.30 14.14
N ARG A 63 10.43 10.48 14.44
CA ARG A 63 11.16 11.60 15.04
C ARG A 63 11.39 11.45 16.55
N GLY A 64 11.00 10.34 17.16
CA GLY A 64 11.22 10.06 18.59
C GLY A 64 10.29 10.82 19.52
N ARG A 65 9.15 11.34 19.04
CA ARG A 65 8.14 11.96 19.90
C ARG A 65 7.31 10.89 20.61
N ASN A 66 7.02 11.11 21.89
CA ASN A 66 6.42 10.11 22.77
C ASN A 66 4.89 9.99 22.61
N PHE A 67 4.43 9.68 21.40
CA PHE A 67 2.99 9.58 21.05
C PHE A 67 2.46 8.15 21.01
N TYR A 68 3.19 7.17 21.55
CA TYR A 68 2.85 5.75 21.49
C TYR A 68 1.40 5.42 21.85
N PHE A 69 0.92 5.93 22.96
CA PHE A 69 -0.43 5.65 23.44
C PHE A 69 -1.50 6.26 22.52
N GLY A 70 -1.30 7.51 22.09
CA GLY A 70 -2.17 8.17 21.10
C GLY A 70 -2.17 7.44 19.77
N SER A 71 -1.01 6.96 19.30
CA SER A 71 -0.89 6.13 18.11
C SER A 71 -1.64 4.81 18.25
N ALA A 72 -1.56 4.13 19.40
CA ALA A 72 -2.27 2.89 19.63
C ALA A 72 -3.79 3.08 19.58
N ILE A 73 -4.31 4.12 20.25
CA ILE A 73 -5.75 4.46 20.21
C ILE A 73 -6.17 4.76 18.77
N PHE A 74 -5.40 5.57 18.04
CA PHE A 74 -5.74 5.96 16.69
C PHE A 74 -5.76 4.76 15.72
N VAL A 75 -4.80 3.84 15.84
CA VAL A 75 -4.77 2.59 15.07
C VAL A 75 -5.94 1.69 15.42
N LEU A 76 -6.34 1.63 16.70
CA LEU A 76 -7.52 0.85 17.10
C LEU A 76 -8.80 1.41 16.48
N CYS A 77 -9.01 2.73 16.53
CA CYS A 77 -10.13 3.38 15.87
C CYS A 77 -10.14 3.11 14.36
N PHE A 78 -8.97 3.21 13.71
CA PHE A 78 -8.79 2.86 12.29
C PHE A 78 -9.16 1.40 12.01
N THR A 79 -8.69 0.47 12.85
CA THR A 79 -8.91 -0.97 12.69
C THR A 79 -10.39 -1.32 12.81
N ILE A 80 -11.07 -0.74 13.80
CA ILE A 80 -12.52 -0.89 13.99
C ILE A 80 -13.28 -0.31 12.79
N PHE A 81 -12.88 0.88 12.32
CA PHE A 81 -13.48 1.50 11.14
C PHE A 81 -13.32 0.63 9.88
N GLN A 82 -12.14 0.09 9.61
CA GLN A 82 -11.91 -0.81 8.48
C GLN A 82 -12.75 -2.09 8.61
N GLY A 83 -12.80 -2.70 9.81
CA GLY A 83 -13.63 -3.87 10.08
C GLY A 83 -15.12 -3.60 9.89
N PHE A 84 -15.59 -2.43 10.34
CA PHE A 84 -16.96 -1.97 10.12
C PHE A 84 -17.25 -1.76 8.62
N SER A 85 -16.32 -1.13 7.88
CA SER A 85 -16.44 -0.90 6.44
C SER A 85 -16.57 -2.23 5.68
N VAL A 86 -15.72 -3.22 5.98
CA VAL A 86 -15.81 -4.57 5.40
C VAL A 86 -17.15 -5.22 5.73
N TYR A 87 -17.58 -5.17 6.99
CA TYR A 87 -18.85 -5.77 7.37
C TYR A 87 -20.03 -5.14 6.62
N TYR A 88 -20.10 -3.80 6.61
CA TYR A 88 -21.25 -3.06 6.09
C TYR A 88 -21.32 -3.08 4.56
N TYR A 89 -20.18 -2.91 3.88
CA TYR A 89 -20.13 -2.75 2.42
C TYR A 89 -19.82 -4.05 1.66
N GLN A 90 -19.26 -5.08 2.31
CA GLN A 90 -18.91 -6.35 1.65
C GLN A 90 -19.71 -7.52 2.23
N ILE A 91 -19.51 -7.86 3.51
CA ILE A 91 -20.08 -9.08 4.11
C ILE A 91 -21.61 -9.04 4.12
N ARG A 92 -22.20 -7.91 4.52
CA ARG A 92 -23.66 -7.73 4.52
C ARG A 92 -24.23 -7.84 3.11
N VAL A 93 -23.62 -7.17 2.13
CA VAL A 93 -24.06 -7.19 0.73
C VAL A 93 -23.98 -8.61 0.15
N LEU A 94 -22.89 -9.33 0.40
CA LEU A 94 -22.72 -10.73 -0.02
C LEU A 94 -23.71 -11.69 0.61
N ARG A 95 -24.14 -11.42 1.85
CA ARG A 95 -25.22 -12.17 2.50
C ARG A 95 -26.56 -11.90 1.81
N ASP A 96 -26.79 -10.67 1.36
CA ASP A 96 -28.08 -10.23 0.81
C ASP A 96 -28.23 -10.53 -0.70
N PHE A 97 -27.14 -10.58 -1.49
CA PHE A 97 -27.16 -10.67 -2.96
C PHE A 97 -26.53 -11.93 -3.59
N GLU A 98 -26.58 -13.06 -2.88
CA GLU A 98 -25.98 -14.35 -3.28
C GLU A 98 -24.43 -14.39 -3.32
N LYS A 99 -23.87 -15.56 -2.99
CA LYS A 99 -22.45 -15.81 -2.63
C LYS A 99 -21.39 -15.53 -3.72
N ASN A 100 -21.77 -15.03 -4.89
CA ASN A 100 -20.89 -14.98 -6.06
C ASN A 100 -20.36 -13.59 -6.42
N GLN A 101 -20.68 -12.51 -5.68
CA GLN A 101 -20.08 -11.20 -5.98
C GLN A 101 -18.58 -11.16 -5.63
N PRO A 102 -17.76 -10.40 -6.38
CA PRO A 102 -16.33 -10.27 -6.11
C PRO A 102 -16.09 -9.63 -4.73
N PHE A 103 -15.12 -10.15 -3.97
CA PHE A 103 -14.81 -9.67 -2.62
C PHE A 103 -13.67 -8.65 -2.63
N GLU A 104 -13.89 -7.49 -2.04
CA GLU A 104 -12.92 -6.40 -1.96
C GLU A 104 -12.00 -6.58 -0.75
N TRP A 105 -10.77 -7.06 -1.00
CA TRP A 105 -9.86 -7.48 0.06
C TRP A 105 -9.17 -6.35 0.82
N SER A 106 -9.21 -5.09 0.36
CA SER A 106 -8.39 -4.02 0.94
C SER A 106 -8.77 -3.73 2.39
N GLY A 107 -10.05 -3.53 2.69
CA GLY A 107 -10.51 -3.24 4.05
C GLY A 107 -10.18 -4.38 5.02
N THR A 108 -10.25 -5.63 4.56
CA THR A 108 -9.94 -6.81 5.37
C THR A 108 -8.45 -6.86 5.71
N LEU A 109 -7.60 -6.70 4.70
CA LEU A 109 -6.15 -6.67 4.90
C LEU A 109 -5.73 -5.50 5.78
N LEU A 110 -6.31 -4.32 5.58
CA LEU A 110 -6.02 -3.12 6.38
C LEU A 110 -6.47 -3.28 7.84
N SER A 111 -7.61 -3.92 8.09
CA SER A 111 -8.06 -4.24 9.44
C SER A 111 -7.11 -5.23 10.14
N LEU A 112 -6.69 -6.30 9.45
CA LEU A 112 -5.74 -7.27 9.99
C LEU A 112 -4.37 -6.65 10.27
N ILE A 113 -3.83 -5.87 9.32
CA ILE A 113 -2.55 -5.17 9.49
C ILE A 113 -2.65 -4.14 10.62
N GLY A 114 -3.77 -3.41 10.71
CA GLY A 114 -4.07 -2.47 11.78
C GLY A 114 -4.05 -3.15 13.16
N LEU A 115 -4.70 -4.31 13.28
CA LEU A 115 -4.69 -5.10 14.52
C LEU A 115 -3.28 -5.54 14.91
N VAL A 116 -2.48 -6.02 13.96
CA VAL A 116 -1.08 -6.41 14.21
C VAL A 116 -0.26 -5.20 14.68
N ILE A 117 -0.41 -4.03 14.05
CA ILE A 117 0.30 -2.81 14.44
C ILE A 117 -0.16 -2.33 15.82
N PHE A 118 -1.45 -2.42 16.14
CA PHE A 118 -1.97 -2.10 17.45
C PHE A 118 -1.31 -2.97 18.53
N LEU A 119 -1.23 -4.29 18.32
CA LEU A 119 -0.55 -5.20 19.24
C LEU A 119 0.95 -4.86 19.37
N LEU A 120 1.62 -4.54 18.26
CA LEU A 120 3.02 -4.10 18.28
C LEU A 120 3.21 -2.80 19.09
N LEU A 121 2.28 -1.85 19.01
CA LEU A 121 2.35 -0.60 19.78
C LEU A 121 2.09 -0.82 21.28
N LEU A 122 1.24 -1.79 21.66
CA LEU A 122 1.01 -2.15 23.06
C LEU A 122 2.20 -2.89 23.69
N ILE A 123 2.84 -3.75 22.90
CA ILE A 123 3.91 -4.64 23.38
C ILE A 123 5.29 -3.99 23.24
N GLY A 124 5.47 -3.09 22.27
CA GLY A 124 6.71 -2.37 21.98
C GLY A 124 7.37 -1.71 23.20
N PRO A 125 6.64 -0.96 24.05
CA PRO A 125 7.18 -0.37 25.28
C PRO A 125 7.82 -1.39 26.23
N LYS A 126 7.30 -2.62 26.29
CA LYS A 126 7.79 -3.69 27.18
C LYS A 126 9.08 -4.34 26.66
N PHE A 127 9.25 -4.47 25.35
CA PHE A 127 10.46 -5.02 24.73
C PHE A 127 11.61 -4.00 24.60
N ILE A 128 11.32 -2.70 24.69
CA ILE A 128 12.32 -1.63 24.67
C ILE A 128 13.30 -1.72 25.85
N SER A 129 12.93 -2.40 26.95
CA SER A 129 13.82 -2.67 28.09
C SER A 129 14.82 -3.79 27.84
N ALA A 130 14.58 -4.69 26.89
CA ALA A 130 15.52 -5.77 26.55
C ALA A 130 16.56 -5.25 25.56
N LYS A 131 17.66 -4.69 26.08
CA LYS A 131 18.85 -4.36 25.29
C LYS A 131 19.43 -5.64 24.67
N THR A 132 19.17 -5.83 23.39
CA THR A 132 19.90 -6.83 22.59
C THR A 132 20.26 -6.24 21.23
N ASP A 133 20.99 -5.12 21.27
CA ASP A 133 21.92 -4.82 20.18
C ASP A 133 23.20 -5.62 20.47
N LEU A 134 23.17 -6.91 20.13
CA LEU A 134 24.41 -7.64 19.91
C LEU A 134 25.10 -6.95 18.73
N ASP A 135 26.33 -6.49 18.97
CA ASP A 135 27.18 -5.74 18.04
C ASP A 135 27.66 -6.67 16.90
N LEU A 136 26.71 -7.20 16.15
CA LEU A 136 26.93 -8.14 15.06
C LEU A 136 27.49 -7.38 13.87
N ASN A 137 28.60 -7.93 13.36
CA ASN A 137 29.38 -7.54 12.21
C ASN A 137 28.60 -6.71 11.16
N GLN A 138 28.93 -5.40 11.05
CA GLN A 138 28.20 -4.45 10.20
C GLN A 138 28.17 -4.82 8.71
N ASN A 139 29.10 -5.67 8.27
CA ASN A 139 29.18 -6.14 6.89
C ASN A 139 27.92 -6.87 6.43
N TRP A 140 27.24 -7.60 7.33
CA TRP A 140 25.97 -8.26 7.02
C TRP A 140 24.83 -7.26 6.74
N LYS A 141 24.72 -6.20 7.55
CA LYS A 141 23.69 -5.15 7.37
C LYS A 141 23.88 -4.40 6.04
N ASN A 142 25.13 -4.22 5.59
CA ASN A 142 25.43 -3.60 4.29
C ASN A 142 24.93 -4.45 3.11
N LYS A 143 24.99 -5.79 3.19
CA LYS A 143 24.48 -6.68 2.13
C LYS A 143 22.97 -6.50 1.93
N TRP A 144 22.20 -6.48 3.02
CA TRP A 144 20.75 -6.21 2.96
C TRP A 144 20.43 -4.82 2.41
N ARG A 145 21.28 -3.84 2.76
CA ARG A 145 21.12 -2.49 2.25
C ARG A 145 21.27 -2.45 0.73
N TYR A 146 22.29 -3.11 0.17
CA TYR A 146 22.48 -3.19 -1.28
C TYR A 146 21.41 -4.01 -1.97
N ALA A 147 20.96 -5.11 -1.36
CA ALA A 147 19.82 -5.87 -1.87
C ALA A 147 18.56 -4.99 -1.96
N SER A 148 18.27 -4.19 -0.94
CA SER A 148 17.17 -3.23 -0.96
C SER A 148 17.29 -2.23 -2.12
N GLY A 149 18.50 -1.70 -2.36
CA GLY A 149 18.78 -0.83 -3.50
C GLY A 149 18.56 -1.50 -4.86
N LEU A 150 19.03 -2.74 -5.02
CA LEU A 150 18.85 -3.53 -6.25
C LEU A 150 17.37 -3.79 -6.55
N PHE A 151 16.60 -4.26 -5.55
CA PHE A 151 15.16 -4.47 -5.72
C PHE A 151 14.41 -3.16 -5.95
N SER A 152 14.91 -2.04 -5.43
CA SER A 152 14.36 -0.71 -5.74
C SER A 152 14.62 -0.32 -7.20
N LEU A 153 15.80 -0.60 -7.75
CA LEU A 153 16.08 -0.37 -9.18
C LEU A 153 15.20 -1.23 -10.09
N PHE A 154 15.00 -2.51 -9.73
CA PHE A 154 14.08 -3.36 -10.46
C PHE A 154 12.64 -2.83 -10.38
N GLY A 155 12.18 -2.46 -9.18
CA GLY A 155 10.88 -1.81 -8.97
C GLY A 155 10.72 -0.54 -9.79
N MET A 156 11.74 0.31 -9.86
CA MET A 156 11.76 1.52 -10.71
C MET A 156 11.56 1.18 -12.19
N GLY A 157 12.31 0.20 -12.70
CA GLY A 157 12.19 -0.24 -14.10
C GLY A 157 10.78 -0.74 -14.44
N VAL A 158 10.22 -1.58 -13.57
CA VAL A 158 8.83 -2.08 -13.71
C VAL A 158 7.83 -0.92 -13.64
N SER A 159 8.03 0.04 -12.73
CA SER A 159 7.16 1.22 -12.56
C SER A 159 7.11 2.08 -13.82
N VAL A 160 8.27 2.39 -14.39
CA VAL A 160 8.38 3.17 -15.64
C VAL A 160 7.73 2.42 -16.80
N TYR A 161 8.02 1.12 -16.93
CA TYR A 161 7.43 0.29 -17.99
C TYR A 161 5.91 0.17 -17.86
N THR A 162 5.39 0.05 -16.63
CA THR A 162 3.95 0.07 -16.34
C THR A 162 3.33 1.38 -16.79
N ALA A 163 3.90 2.52 -16.38
CA ALA A 163 3.40 3.84 -16.75
C ALA A 163 3.36 4.04 -18.27
N ILE A 164 4.44 3.67 -18.98
CA ILE A 164 4.50 3.75 -20.45
C ILE A 164 3.40 2.90 -21.09
N THR A 165 3.19 1.67 -20.59
CA THR A 165 2.19 0.75 -21.13
C THR A 165 0.78 1.30 -20.94
N ILE A 166 0.48 1.87 -19.77
CA ILE A 166 -0.82 2.47 -19.49
C ILE A 166 -1.05 3.71 -20.38
N PHE A 167 -0.08 4.63 -20.45
CA PHE A 167 -0.22 5.84 -21.28
C PHE A 167 -0.36 5.50 -22.76
N LYS A 168 0.47 4.59 -23.31
CA LYS A 168 0.35 4.17 -24.70
C LYS A 168 -1.05 3.66 -25.02
N GLN A 169 -1.68 2.97 -24.07
CA GLN A 169 -3.03 2.46 -24.24
C GLN A 169 -4.09 3.57 -24.18
N LEU A 170 -3.99 4.46 -23.18
CA LEU A 170 -4.94 5.56 -23.00
C LEU A 170 -4.95 6.54 -24.18
N TYR A 171 -3.83 6.67 -24.88
CA TYR A 171 -3.70 7.52 -26.09
C TYR A 171 -3.80 6.72 -27.40
N SER A 172 -4.11 5.41 -27.34
CA SER A 172 -4.33 4.59 -28.55
C SER A 172 -5.72 4.86 -29.12
N THR A 173 -5.81 5.06 -30.43
CA THR A 173 -7.08 5.24 -31.16
C THR A 173 -7.79 3.93 -31.50
N SER A 174 -7.24 2.78 -31.10
CA SER A 174 -7.82 1.45 -31.38
C SER A 174 -8.85 1.06 -30.30
N SER A 175 -10.12 0.94 -30.69
CA SER A 175 -11.25 0.58 -29.82
C SER A 175 -11.24 -0.88 -29.32
N GLU A 176 -10.43 -1.77 -29.90
CA GLU A 176 -10.38 -3.20 -29.54
C GLU A 176 -9.60 -3.50 -28.25
N GLN A 177 -9.05 -2.48 -27.59
CA GLN A 177 -8.10 -2.66 -26.49
C GLN A 177 -8.35 -1.71 -25.30
N GLY A 178 -9.60 -1.33 -25.05
CA GLY A 178 -9.93 -0.51 -23.88
C GLY A 178 -9.63 -1.28 -22.58
N TYR A 179 -8.87 -0.66 -21.66
CA TYR A 179 -8.81 -1.16 -20.29
C TYR A 179 -10.13 -0.88 -19.58
N LEU A 180 -10.68 -1.87 -18.88
CA LEU A 180 -11.91 -1.73 -18.11
C LEU A 180 -11.65 -1.19 -16.70
N PHE A 181 -10.52 -1.58 -16.10
CA PHE A 181 -10.17 -1.26 -14.72
C PHE A 181 -8.97 -0.32 -14.59
N THR A 182 -8.12 -0.24 -15.60
CA THR A 182 -6.92 0.60 -15.55
C THR A 182 -7.24 2.05 -15.94
N THR A 183 -6.85 2.99 -15.09
CA THR A 183 -7.11 4.41 -15.25
C THR A 183 -5.84 5.23 -15.46
N ALA A 184 -5.98 6.50 -15.84
CA ALA A 184 -4.86 7.44 -15.88
C ALA A 184 -4.20 7.63 -14.50
N PHE A 185 -4.98 7.50 -13.41
CA PHE A 185 -4.46 7.59 -12.04
C PHE A 185 -3.42 6.50 -11.76
N ASP A 186 -3.61 5.29 -12.28
CA ASP A 186 -2.67 4.18 -12.12
C ASP A 186 -1.33 4.47 -12.82
N ALA A 187 -1.36 5.15 -13.96
CA ALA A 187 -0.15 5.60 -14.65
C ALA A 187 0.60 6.67 -13.84
N TYR A 188 -0.12 7.67 -13.31
CA TYR A 188 0.48 8.69 -12.45
C TYR A 188 1.05 8.09 -11.15
N PHE A 189 0.35 7.12 -10.56
CA PHE A 189 0.83 6.40 -9.40
C PHE A 189 2.10 5.59 -9.70
N ALA A 190 2.16 4.92 -10.85
CA ALA A 190 3.38 4.26 -11.31
C ALA A 190 4.54 5.25 -11.56
N CYS A 191 4.28 6.45 -12.10
CA CYS A 191 5.32 7.49 -12.19
C CYS A 191 5.82 7.92 -10.81
N PHE A 192 4.91 8.17 -9.86
CA PHE A 192 5.25 8.52 -8.49
C PHE A 192 6.10 7.43 -7.81
N LEU A 193 5.70 6.16 -7.92
CA LEU A 193 6.47 5.05 -7.37
C LEU A 193 7.84 4.90 -8.02
N GLY A 194 7.96 5.18 -9.32
CA GLY A 194 9.26 5.21 -10.00
C GLY A 194 10.23 6.20 -9.34
N LEU A 195 9.75 7.39 -8.97
CA LEU A 195 10.54 8.38 -8.23
C LEU A 195 10.88 7.90 -6.81
N VAL A 196 9.93 7.31 -6.09
CA VAL A 196 10.17 6.77 -4.74
C VAL A 196 11.22 5.65 -4.76
N PHE A 197 11.13 4.74 -5.74
CA PHE A 197 12.11 3.67 -5.94
C PHE A 197 13.48 4.21 -6.29
N LEU A 198 13.58 5.22 -7.15
CA LEU A 198 14.85 5.87 -7.48
C LEU A 198 15.48 6.50 -6.23
N LEU A 199 14.68 7.25 -5.45
CA LEU A 199 15.15 7.84 -4.19
C LEU A 199 15.62 6.75 -3.21
N MET A 200 14.88 5.65 -3.08
CA MET A 200 15.26 4.54 -2.22
C MET A 200 16.54 3.86 -2.71
N ALA A 201 16.70 3.66 -4.01
CA ALA A 201 17.91 3.10 -4.62
C ALA A 201 19.13 3.98 -4.34
N ILE A 202 19.03 5.30 -4.51
CA ILE A 202 20.11 6.25 -4.23
C ILE A 202 20.45 6.23 -2.73
N LEU A 203 19.44 6.33 -1.87
CA LEU A 203 19.63 6.37 -0.42
C LEU A 203 20.12 5.04 0.16
N ALA A 204 19.84 3.91 -0.49
CA ALA A 204 20.39 2.62 -0.08
C ALA A 204 21.93 2.62 -0.04
N TRP A 205 22.60 3.43 -0.84
CA TRP A 205 24.06 3.53 -0.78
C TRP A 205 24.56 4.26 0.47
N TRP A 206 23.78 5.22 0.97
CA TRP A 206 24.21 6.12 2.04
C TRP A 206 23.51 5.81 3.37
N ARG A 207 22.18 5.93 3.42
CA ARG A 207 21.37 5.72 4.62
C ARG A 207 19.93 5.32 4.27
N VAL A 208 19.43 4.28 4.94
CA VAL A 208 18.03 3.85 4.82
C VAL A 208 17.09 4.81 5.57
N SER A 209 15.94 5.15 4.97
CA SER A 209 14.92 6.04 5.55
C SER A 209 13.66 5.26 5.96
N TYR A 210 13.27 5.37 7.24
CA TYR A 210 12.01 4.79 7.74
C TYR A 210 10.77 5.36 7.02
N LEU A 211 10.82 6.61 6.58
CA LEU A 211 9.72 7.23 5.84
C LEU A 211 9.52 6.54 4.48
N LEU A 212 10.60 6.37 3.70
CA LEU A 212 10.52 5.71 2.39
C LEU A 212 10.12 4.25 2.50
N ILE A 213 10.62 3.56 3.54
CA ILE A 213 10.18 2.19 3.86
C ILE A 213 8.66 2.14 4.06
N GLY A 214 8.10 3.09 4.83
CA GLY A 214 6.66 3.16 5.06
C GLY A 214 5.87 3.37 3.77
N VAL A 215 6.31 4.30 2.91
CA VAL A 215 5.66 4.57 1.61
C VAL A 215 5.71 3.32 0.71
N LEU A 216 6.85 2.64 0.62
CA LEU A 216 6.99 1.43 -0.19
C LEU A 216 6.16 0.26 0.37
N PHE A 217 6.07 0.08 1.69
CA PHE A 217 5.15 -0.89 2.29
C PHE A 217 3.69 -0.56 1.95
N GLY A 218 3.29 0.71 2.07
CA GLY A 218 1.94 1.14 1.69
C GLY A 218 1.65 0.88 0.21
N ALA A 219 2.61 1.16 -0.66
CA ALA A 219 2.55 0.85 -2.09
C ALA A 219 2.41 -0.65 -2.36
N ALA A 220 3.16 -1.49 -1.65
CA ALA A 220 3.03 -2.94 -1.76
C ALA A 220 1.63 -3.43 -1.37
N ILE A 221 1.06 -2.87 -0.29
CA ILE A 221 -0.31 -3.18 0.13
C ILE A 221 -1.32 -2.78 -0.96
N ILE A 222 -1.23 -1.54 -1.47
CA ILE A 222 -2.12 -1.02 -2.54
C ILE A 222 -2.09 -1.94 -3.76
N LEU A 223 -0.89 -2.26 -4.26
CA LEU A 223 -0.75 -3.02 -5.51
C LEU A 223 -1.19 -4.48 -5.33
N LEU A 224 -0.95 -5.06 -4.16
CA LEU A 224 -1.47 -6.39 -3.83
C LEU A 224 -2.99 -6.38 -3.77
N THR A 225 -3.60 -5.40 -3.10
CA THR A 225 -5.06 -5.31 -2.98
C THR A 225 -5.72 -5.08 -4.33
N ASN A 226 -5.13 -4.22 -5.18
CA ASN A 226 -5.63 -4.00 -6.54
C ASN A 226 -5.54 -5.27 -7.38
N TYR A 227 -4.44 -6.01 -7.29
CA TYR A 227 -4.28 -7.29 -8.00
C TYR A 227 -5.31 -8.33 -7.55
N LEU A 228 -5.51 -8.50 -6.23
CA LEU A 228 -6.50 -9.43 -5.70
C LEU A 228 -7.92 -9.04 -6.14
N TRP A 229 -8.27 -7.77 -6.01
CA TRP A 229 -9.58 -7.26 -6.37
C TRP A 229 -9.90 -7.49 -7.85
N VAL A 230 -8.97 -7.17 -8.74
CA VAL A 230 -9.16 -7.36 -10.18
C VAL A 230 -9.22 -8.84 -10.53
N THR A 231 -8.45 -9.69 -9.86
CA THR A 231 -8.50 -11.14 -10.12
C THR A 231 -9.87 -11.72 -9.77
N GLU A 232 -10.48 -11.29 -8.66
CA GLU A 232 -11.86 -11.65 -8.29
C GLU A 232 -12.87 -11.14 -9.33
N TRP A 233 -12.75 -9.89 -9.78
CA TRP A 233 -13.61 -9.33 -10.82
C TRP A 233 -13.49 -10.06 -12.15
N ILE A 234 -12.28 -10.40 -12.56
CA ILE A 234 -12.05 -11.14 -13.81
C ILE A 234 -12.66 -12.53 -13.72
N GLY A 235 -12.47 -13.21 -12.58
CA GLY A 235 -13.12 -14.49 -12.30
C GLY A 235 -14.64 -14.37 -12.43
N PHE A 236 -15.24 -13.42 -11.71
CA PHE A 236 -16.67 -13.17 -11.70
C PHE A 236 -17.23 -12.85 -13.09
N ALA A 237 -16.61 -11.92 -13.81
CA ALA A 237 -17.10 -11.52 -15.13
C ALA A 237 -16.96 -12.64 -16.17
N LYS A 238 -15.95 -13.50 -16.05
CA LYS A 238 -15.82 -14.69 -16.90
C LYS A 238 -16.86 -15.76 -16.56
N THR A 239 -17.05 -16.09 -15.28
CA THR A 239 -17.92 -17.21 -14.85
C THR A 239 -19.39 -16.86 -14.85
N THR A 240 -19.72 -15.60 -14.56
CA THR A 240 -21.10 -15.16 -14.29
C THR A 240 -21.65 -14.27 -15.41
N LEU A 241 -20.81 -13.42 -16.01
CA LEU A 241 -21.25 -12.45 -17.02
C LEU A 241 -20.88 -12.85 -18.46
N GLY A 242 -20.05 -13.88 -18.64
CA GLY A 242 -19.58 -14.33 -19.97
C GLY A 242 -18.67 -13.32 -20.67
N ILE A 243 -18.10 -12.35 -19.96
CA ILE A 243 -17.24 -11.30 -20.52
C ILE A 243 -15.78 -11.78 -20.48
N THR A 244 -15.09 -11.75 -21.62
CA THR A 244 -13.66 -12.03 -21.72
C THR A 244 -12.84 -10.74 -21.79
N PHE A 245 -11.90 -10.57 -20.85
CA PHE A 245 -11.01 -9.41 -20.80
C PHE A 245 -9.90 -9.46 -21.85
N GLY A 246 -9.44 -8.27 -22.26
CA GLY A 246 -8.32 -8.13 -23.18
C GLY A 246 -6.99 -8.58 -22.56
N LYS A 247 -6.13 -9.23 -23.36
CA LYS A 247 -4.81 -9.73 -22.92
C LYS A 247 -3.90 -8.65 -22.31
N ASN A 248 -4.05 -7.40 -22.74
CA ASN A 248 -3.21 -6.28 -22.29
C ASN A 248 -3.49 -5.91 -20.82
N GLU A 249 -4.72 -6.12 -20.33
CA GLU A 249 -5.13 -5.72 -18.98
C GLU A 249 -4.46 -6.61 -17.92
N HIS A 250 -4.42 -7.92 -18.18
CA HIS A 250 -3.67 -8.88 -17.38
C HIS A 250 -2.18 -8.54 -17.27
N GLN A 251 -1.59 -8.01 -18.36
CA GLN A 251 -0.19 -7.59 -18.34
C GLN A 251 0.03 -6.42 -17.38
N VAL A 252 -0.85 -5.41 -17.40
CA VAL A 252 -0.76 -4.25 -16.48
C VAL A 252 -0.84 -4.70 -15.02
N PHE A 253 -1.82 -5.55 -14.67
CA PHE A 253 -1.95 -6.04 -13.31
C PHE A 253 -0.80 -6.96 -12.88
N GLY A 254 -0.27 -7.78 -13.79
CA GLY A 254 0.95 -8.55 -13.53
C GLY A 254 2.16 -7.65 -13.24
N MET A 255 2.31 -6.55 -13.99
CA MET A 255 3.37 -5.57 -13.73
C MET A 255 3.17 -4.84 -12.40
N GLN A 256 1.94 -4.46 -12.06
CA GLN A 256 1.60 -3.88 -10.76
C GLN A 256 1.94 -4.84 -9.60
N LEU A 257 1.69 -6.13 -9.74
CA LEU A 257 2.08 -7.14 -8.75
C LEU A 257 3.60 -7.25 -8.60
N LEU A 258 4.36 -7.25 -9.72
CA LEU A 258 5.83 -7.25 -9.68
C LEU A 258 6.38 -5.98 -9.03
N MET A 259 5.77 -4.82 -9.32
CA MET A 259 6.09 -3.55 -8.68
C MET A 259 5.84 -3.59 -7.17
N GLY A 260 4.68 -4.12 -6.74
CA GLY A 260 4.33 -4.29 -5.32
C GLY A 260 5.25 -5.28 -4.59
N SER A 261 5.58 -6.39 -5.23
CA SER A 261 6.52 -7.38 -4.70
C SER A 261 7.92 -6.79 -4.52
N SER A 262 8.37 -5.98 -5.48
CA SER A 262 9.64 -5.26 -5.40
C SER A 262 9.65 -4.25 -4.25
N ALA A 263 8.56 -3.49 -4.09
CA ALA A 263 8.38 -2.56 -2.98
C ALA A 263 8.44 -3.29 -1.63
N LEU A 264 7.76 -4.44 -1.51
CA LEU A 264 7.76 -5.25 -0.29
C LEU A 264 9.16 -5.75 0.06
N ILE A 265 9.83 -6.42 -0.90
CA ILE A 265 11.16 -7.00 -0.69
C ILE A 265 12.18 -5.90 -0.37
N ALA A 266 12.17 -4.80 -1.13
CA ALA A 266 13.06 -3.67 -0.88
C ALA A 266 12.86 -3.10 0.53
N SER A 267 11.61 -3.01 0.99
CA SER A 267 11.26 -2.49 2.30
C SER A 267 11.67 -3.41 3.45
N VAL A 268 11.49 -4.73 3.31
CA VAL A 268 11.94 -5.72 4.29
C VAL A 268 13.46 -5.67 4.43
N PHE A 269 14.20 -5.67 3.33
CA PHE A 269 15.66 -5.60 3.36
C PHE A 269 16.16 -4.28 3.95
N ALA A 270 15.46 -3.18 3.67
CA ALA A 270 15.74 -1.88 4.27
C ALA A 270 15.54 -1.90 5.79
N PHE A 271 14.45 -2.51 6.31
CA PHE A 271 14.24 -2.67 7.75
C PHE A 271 15.33 -3.51 8.42
N ILE A 272 15.77 -4.59 7.77
CA ILE A 272 16.86 -5.44 8.28
C ILE A 272 18.16 -4.64 8.34
N ALA A 273 18.48 -3.92 7.26
CA ALA A 273 19.68 -3.10 7.13
C ALA A 273 19.73 -1.91 8.10
N LYS A 274 18.57 -1.40 8.50
CA LYS A 274 18.47 -0.23 9.39
C LYS A 274 19.02 -0.57 10.78
N LYS A 275 19.94 0.27 11.23
CA LYS A 275 20.50 0.23 12.59
C LYS A 275 19.46 0.73 13.59
#